data_AF-A0A368EXL2-F1
#
_entry.id   AF-A0A368EXL2-F1
#
_cell.length_a   1.000
_cell.length_b   1.000
_cell.length_c   1.000
_cell.angle_alpha   90.00
_cell.angle_beta   90.00
_cell.angle_gamma   90.00
#
_symmetry.space_group_name_H-M   'P 1'
#
loop_
_entity.id
_entity.type
_entity.pdbx_description
1 polymer ?
#
loop_
_entity_poly.entity_id
_entity_poly.type
_entity_poly.pdbx_seq_one_letter_code
_entity_poly.pdbx_strand_id
1 'polypeptide(L)' 'MDATANDAPSAYAVEGFPTIYFAPSGKKGTPIKYSGNRDLDHLTKFMEDNAVKSFQKKEEL' A
#
# COMPACT_ATOMS: atom_id res chain seq x y z
N MET A 1 -8.58 6.33 -2.94
CA MET A 1 -9.48 6.04 -4.06
C MET A 1 -10.76 5.48 -3.47
N ASP A 2 -11.92 6.02 -3.85
CA ASP A 2 -13.19 5.45 -3.42
C ASP A 2 -13.59 4.33 -4.39
N ALA A 3 -13.53 3.08 -3.92
CA ALA A 3 -13.83 1.92 -4.75
C ALA A 3 -15.34 1.62 -4.89
N THR A 4 -16.21 2.39 -4.23
CA THR A 4 -17.67 2.28 -4.42
C THR A 4 -18.15 3.14 -5.60
N ALA A 5 -17.46 4.25 -5.85
CA ALA A 5 -17.74 5.19 -6.94
C ALA A 5 -16.81 5.01 -8.17
N ASN A 6 -15.78 4.16 -8.10
CA ASN A 6 -14.82 3.95 -9.18
C ASN A 6 -14.53 2.46 -9.40
N ASP A 7 -14.39 2.05 -10.66
CA ASP A 7 -13.99 0.70 -11.02
C ASP A 7 -12.50 0.50 -10.73
N ALA A 8 -12.18 -0.45 -9.85
CA ALA A 8 -10.80 -0.77 -9.50
C ALA A 8 -10.19 -1.69 -10.57
N PRO A 9 -8.94 -1.44 -11.02
CA PRO A 9 -8.29 -2.33 -11.97
C PRO A 9 -8.22 -3.75 -11.42
N SER A 10 -8.28 -4.77 -12.29
CA SER A 10 -8.33 -6.20 -11.90
C SER A 10 -7.21 -6.65 -10.96
N ALA A 11 -6.06 -5.97 -10.98
CA ALA A 11 -4.94 -6.22 -10.05
C ALA A 11 -5.23 -5.78 -8.60
N TYR A 12 -6.25 -4.96 -8.36
CA TYR A 12 -6.62 -4.39 -7.07
C TYR A 12 -8.00 -4.90 -6.65
N ALA A 13 -8.12 -6.21 -6.41
CA ALA A 13 -9.36 -6.82 -5.98
C ALA A 13 -9.82 -6.25 -4.62
N VAL A 14 -11.00 -5.65 -4.59
CA VAL A 14 -11.60 -5.08 -3.38
C VAL A 14 -12.54 -6.11 -2.77
N GLU A 15 -12.07 -6.82 -1.74
CA GLU A 15 -12.85 -7.87 -1.06
C GLU A 15 -13.60 -7.34 0.18
N GLY A 16 -13.26 -6.13 0.63
CA GLY A 16 -13.87 -5.49 1.80
C GLY A 16 -13.33 -4.08 2.03
N PHE A 17 -13.83 -3.40 3.06
CA PHE A 17 -13.44 -2.01 3.35
C PHE A 17 -12.87 -1.84 4.76
N PRO A 18 -11.81 -1.02 4.92
CA PRO A 18 -10.85 -0.60 3.90
C PRO A 18 -9.93 -1.75 3.46
N THR A 19 -9.63 -1.82 2.15
CA THR A 19 -8.57 -2.65 1.56
C THR A 19 -7.40 -1.76 1.16
N ILE A 20 -6.18 -2.13 1.54
CA ILE A 20 -4.96 -1.36 1.30
C ILE A 20 -4.05 -2.19 0.38
N TYR A 21 -3.60 -1.59 -0.72
CA TYR A 21 -2.60 -2.16 -1.62
C TYR A 21 -1.43 -1.20 -1.77
N PHE A 22 -0.23 -1.76 -1.90
CA PHE A 22 0.99 -1.02 -2.19
C PHE A 22 1.55 -1.44 -3.55
N ALA A 23 1.76 -0.47 -4.44
CA ALA A 23 2.32 -0.69 -5.76
C ALA A 23 3.78 -0.19 -5.78
N PRO A 24 4.78 -1.08 -5.63
CA PRO A 24 6.17 -0.66 -5.62
C PRO A 24 6.60 -0.01 -6.93
N SER A 25 7.54 0.93 -6.84
CA SER A 25 8.10 1.61 -8.02
C SER A 25 8.71 0.59 -9.00
N GLY A 26 8.37 0.69 -10.29
CA GLY A 26 8.79 -0.27 -11.32
C GLY A 26 7.98 -1.56 -11.38
N LYS A 27 7.09 -1.82 -10.41
CA LYS A 27 6.26 -3.04 -10.32
C LYS A 27 4.77 -2.72 -10.20
N LYS A 28 4.28 -1.78 -11.03
CA LYS A 28 2.87 -1.33 -11.04
C LYS A 28 1.86 -2.42 -11.37
N GLY A 29 2.29 -3.50 -12.03
CA GLY A 29 1.45 -4.64 -12.39
C GLY A 29 1.32 -5.71 -11.32
N THR A 30 2.09 -5.63 -10.23
CA THR A 30 2.06 -6.61 -9.13
C THR A 30 1.90 -5.88 -7.79
N PRO A 31 0.71 -5.29 -7.52
CA PRO A 31 0.45 -4.66 -6.24
C PRO A 31 0.47 -5.69 -5.11
N ILE A 32 0.99 -5.28 -3.96
CA ILE A 32 1.11 -6.10 -2.75
C ILE A 32 -0.04 -5.72 -1.82
N LYS A 33 -0.86 -6.71 -1.46
CA LYS A 33 -1.97 -6.52 -0.52
C LYS A 33 -1.42 -6.35 0.90
N TYR A 34 -1.85 -5.31 1.59
CA TYR A 34 -1.53 -5.11 3.00
C TYR A 34 -2.55 -5.85 3.87
N SER A 35 -2.05 -6.82 4.64
CA SER A 35 -2.86 -7.65 5.56
C SER A 35 -2.50 -7.42 7.03
N GLY A 36 -1.65 -6.43 7.33
CA GLY A 36 -1.23 -6.10 8.69
C GLY A 36 -2.28 -5.29 9.46
N ASN A 37 -2.00 -5.05 10.75
CA ASN A 37 -2.82 -4.17 11.58
C ASN A 37 -2.83 -2.74 11.02
N ARG A 38 -3.93 -2.01 11.21
CA ARG A 38 -4.10 -0.65 10.66
C ARG A 38 -3.47 0.42 11.56
N ASP A 39 -2.28 0.12 12.07
CA ASP A 39 -1.49 0.98 12.94
C ASP A 39 -0.32 1.60 12.16
N LEU A 40 0.09 2.80 12.57
CA LEU A 40 1.21 3.51 11.95
C LEU A 40 2.51 2.70 11.99
N ASP A 41 2.75 1.98 13.09
CA ASP A 41 3.96 1.15 13.26
C ASP A 41 4.03 0.01 12.22
N HIS A 42 2.93 -0.73 12.06
CA HIS A 42 2.87 -1.83 11.11
C HIS A 42 2.90 -1.34 9.65
N LEU A 43 2.27 -0.20 9.38
CA LEU A 43 2.31 0.41 8.05
C LEU A 43 3.73 0.89 7.71
N THR A 44 4.42 1.49 8.68
CA THR A 44 5.82 1.93 8.52
C THR A 44 6.71 0.74 8.22
N LYS A 45 6.62 -0.32 9.03
CA LYS A 45 7.39 -1.54 8.85
C LYS A 45 7.12 -2.22 7.51
N PHE A 46 5.86 -2.25 7.08
CA PHE A 46 5.49 -2.77 5.77
C PHE A 46 6.07 -1.94 4.62
N MET A 47 6.05 -0.61 4.74
CA MET A 47 6.70 0.26 3.76
C MET A 47 8.21 0.06 3.75
N GLU A 48 8.86 -0.08 4.90
CA GLU A 48 10.31 -0.35 4.97
C GLU A 48 10.69 -1.68 4.28
N ASP A 49 9.88 -2.72 4.44
CA ASP A 49 10.11 -4.04 3.84
C ASP A 49 9.85 -4.07 2.32
N ASN A 50 8.86 -3.31 1.85
CA ASN A 50 8.39 -3.39 0.46
C ASN A 50 8.83 -2.20 -0.41
N ALA A 51 9.38 -1.13 0.16
CA ALA A 51 9.81 0.05 -0.58
C ALA A 51 11.08 -0.24 -1.41
N VAL A 52 10.97 0.02 -2.71
CA VAL A 52 12.07 -0.18 -3.67
C VAL A 52 13.15 0.91 -3.56
N LYS A 53 12.78 2.10 -3.10
CA LYS A 53 13.73 3.15 -2.69
C LYS A 53 13.74 3.20 -1.18
N SER A 54 14.93 3.34 -0.59
CA SER A 54 15.14 3.47 0.86
C SER A 54 14.08 4.41 1.44
N PHE A 55 13.26 3.91 2.37
CA PHE A 55 12.27 4.71 3.07
C PHE A 55 13.03 5.70 3.97
N GLN A 56 13.38 6.85 3.43
CA GLN A 56 14.02 7.92 4.19
C GLN A 56 12.92 8.59 5.01
N LYS A 57 12.83 8.23 6.29
CA LYS A 57 12.04 9.00 7.26
C LYS A 57 12.61 10.42 7.23
N LYS A 58 11.89 11.34 6.59
CA LYS A 58 12.23 12.75 6.66
C LYS A 58 11.84 13.18 8.07
N GLU A 59 12.79 13.14 8.99
CA GLU A 59 12.67 13.87 10.25
C GLU A 59 12.55 15.34 9.87
N GLU A 60 11.35 15.89 10.05
CA GLU A 60 11.09 17.30 9.88
C GLU A 60 11.83 18.03 11.02
N LEU A 61 12.84 18.83 10.64
CA LEU A 61 13.63 19.68 11.53
C LEU A 61 12.93 21.03 11.74
#